data_AF-A0A3T1D6M9-F1
#
_entry.id   AF-A0A3T1D6M9-F1
#
_cell.length_a   1.000
_cell.length_b   1.000
_cell.length_c   1.000
_cell.angle_alpha   90.00
_cell.angle_beta   90.00
_cell.angle_gamma   90.00
#
_symmetry.space_group_name_H-M   'P 1'
#
loop_
_entity.id
_entity.type
_entity.pdbx_description
1 polymer ?
#
loop_
_entity_poly.entity_id
_entity_poly.type
_entity_poly.pdbx_seq_one_letter_code
_entity_poly.pdbx_strand_id
1 'polypeptide(L)'
;MQTSTNSGGLVFHFSSVKKLSSDELVAAPLGQGIVHKKQLTDEWIEVNEGLPEQTHINRLQAYEDQLYACSNKGLFVREEENWEQTQLCVGCYQYKQFGEVALAGTSCGLWYTEDSEWHLMMRSDIIVYDFLYLPQYVVLGTNEGLSILDRMTSSWMNFNYGSAVTSLAVYHSRIVGATEHGDLLVGNQRGGFERYAMGKTFVFSVVTRGQEVFACTDRGLYRISHIRNQIALKALKIGCQVTDVDLDDQYLYIATLFEGVQRLDRL
;
A
#
# COMPACT_ATOMS: atom_id res chain seq x y z
N MET A 1 28.01 -9.66 -6.24
CA MET A 1 27.36 -9.16 -5.01
C MET A 1 27.33 -7.65 -5.13
N GLN A 2 26.32 -7.11 -5.81
CA GLN A 2 26.16 -5.67 -6.01
C GLN A 2 25.35 -5.13 -4.84
N THR A 3 26.01 -4.40 -3.95
CA THR A 3 25.40 -3.63 -2.88
C THR A 3 24.71 -2.41 -3.49
N SER A 4 23.38 -2.44 -3.50
CA SER A 4 22.52 -1.29 -3.76
C SER A 4 22.85 -0.17 -2.78
N THR A 5 23.09 1.04 -3.29
CA THR A 5 23.45 2.25 -2.54
C THR A 5 22.25 3.11 -2.14
N ASN A 6 21.03 2.55 -2.11
CA ASN A 6 19.88 3.28 -1.56
C ASN A 6 19.84 3.14 -0.03
N SER A 7 20.42 4.12 0.67
CA SER A 7 20.56 4.15 2.13
C SER A 7 19.24 4.43 2.89
N GLY A 8 18.11 3.87 2.46
CA GLY A 8 16.82 4.01 3.18
C GLY A 8 15.55 3.70 2.38
N GLY A 9 15.64 3.37 1.09
CA GLY A 9 14.47 2.97 0.31
C GLY A 9 14.08 1.51 0.55
N LEU A 10 12.78 1.21 0.53
CA LEU A 10 12.27 -0.17 0.47
C LEU A 10 13.05 -0.97 -0.59
N VAL A 11 13.67 -2.08 -0.19
CA VAL A 11 14.43 -2.96 -1.09
C VAL A 11 13.51 -3.75 -2.02
N PHE A 12 12.20 -3.75 -1.75
CA PHE A 12 11.21 -4.52 -2.50
C PHE A 12 10.24 -3.59 -3.22
N HIS A 13 10.24 -3.73 -4.54
CA HIS A 13 9.23 -3.16 -5.42
C HIS A 13 8.10 -4.18 -5.58
N PHE A 14 6.86 -3.71 -5.50
CA PHE A 14 5.68 -4.57 -5.50
C PHE A 14 4.88 -4.38 -6.78
N SER A 15 4.33 -5.46 -7.33
CA SER A 15 3.26 -5.33 -8.32
C SER A 15 1.99 -4.83 -7.62
N SER A 16 1.27 -3.89 -8.22
CA SER A 16 -0.02 -3.39 -7.71
C SER A 16 -1.14 -3.67 -8.69
N VAL A 17 -2.37 -3.85 -8.20
CA VAL A 17 -3.56 -4.04 -9.03
C VAL A 17 -4.74 -3.24 -8.48
N LYS A 18 -5.53 -2.67 -9.39
CA LYS A 18 -6.78 -1.96 -9.10
C LYS A 18 -7.89 -2.35 -10.03
N LYS A 19 -9.07 -2.58 -9.47
CA LYS A 19 -10.33 -2.72 -10.19
C LYS A 19 -10.96 -1.33 -10.33
N LEU A 20 -11.24 -0.90 -11.56
CA LEU A 20 -11.87 0.40 -11.81
C LEU A 20 -13.39 0.27 -12.02
N SER A 21 -13.82 -0.80 -12.68
CA SER A 21 -15.23 -1.12 -12.92
C SER A 21 -15.43 -2.64 -12.95
N SER A 22 -16.62 -3.16 -13.30
CA SER A 22 -16.88 -4.61 -13.35
C SER A 22 -15.93 -5.38 -14.28
N ASP A 23 -15.47 -4.75 -15.36
CA ASP A 23 -14.67 -5.42 -16.39
C ASP A 23 -13.28 -4.80 -16.61
N GLU A 24 -13.00 -3.68 -15.95
CA GLU A 24 -11.75 -2.95 -16.10
C GLU A 24 -10.75 -3.22 -14.97
N LEU A 25 -9.48 -3.46 -15.33
CA LEU A 25 -8.37 -3.67 -14.40
C LEU A 25 -7.16 -2.85 -14.83
N VAL A 26 -6.50 -2.21 -13.85
CA VAL A 26 -5.19 -1.60 -14.04
C VAL A 26 -4.19 -2.27 -13.12
N ALA A 27 -2.98 -2.51 -13.63
CA ALA A 27 -1.90 -3.07 -12.84
C ALA A 27 -0.61 -2.30 -13.10
N ALA A 28 0.28 -2.34 -12.11
CA ALA A 28 1.63 -1.81 -12.21
C ALA A 28 2.60 -2.96 -11.97
N PRO A 29 3.03 -3.69 -13.03
CA PRO A 29 4.00 -4.76 -12.90
C PRO A 29 5.38 -4.20 -12.58
N LEU A 30 6.18 -5.00 -11.89
CA LEU A 30 7.53 -4.61 -11.50
C LEU A 30 8.37 -4.16 -12.71
N GLY A 31 8.70 -2.86 -12.76
CA GLY A 31 9.61 -2.28 -13.74
C GLY A 31 9.04 -2.10 -15.14
N GLN A 32 7.74 -2.30 -15.35
CA GLN A 32 7.09 -2.22 -16.67
C GLN A 32 6.11 -1.04 -16.79
N GLY A 33 6.14 -0.11 -15.82
CA GLY A 33 5.19 1.01 -15.77
C GLY A 33 3.79 0.53 -15.39
N ILE A 34 2.78 0.94 -16.16
CA ILE A 34 1.37 0.68 -15.91
C ILE A 34 0.73 0.03 -17.13
N VAL A 35 -0.03 -1.04 -16.89
CA VAL A 35 -0.79 -1.75 -17.90
C VAL A 35 -2.27 -1.73 -17.56
N HIS A 36 -3.10 -1.65 -18.59
CA HIS A 36 -4.53 -1.49 -18.50
C HIS A 36 -5.24 -2.55 -19.33
N LYS A 37 -6.26 -3.15 -18.75
CA LYS A 37 -7.17 -4.10 -19.36
C LYS A 37 -8.60 -3.53 -19.27
N LYS A 38 -9.12 -3.00 -20.39
CA LYS A 38 -10.45 -2.35 -20.48
C LYS A 38 -11.58 -3.35 -20.27
N GLN A 39 -11.46 -4.55 -20.83
CA GLN A 39 -12.34 -5.68 -20.56
C GLN A 39 -11.52 -6.90 -20.12
N LEU A 40 -12.07 -7.74 -19.25
CA LEU A 40 -11.37 -8.94 -18.75
C LEU A 40 -10.94 -9.93 -19.84
N THR A 41 -11.52 -9.85 -21.04
CA THR A 41 -11.18 -10.64 -22.22
C THR A 41 -10.07 -10.04 -23.08
N ASP A 42 -9.76 -8.76 -22.90
CA ASP A 42 -8.81 -8.05 -23.75
C ASP A 42 -7.36 -8.50 -23.48
N GLU A 43 -6.44 -7.97 -24.28
CA GLU A 43 -5.02 -7.99 -23.96
C GLU A 43 -4.66 -6.84 -23.00
N TRP A 44 -3.53 -6.96 -22.32
CA TRP A 44 -2.98 -5.85 -21.54
C TRP A 44 -2.36 -4.82 -22.48
N ILE A 45 -2.70 -3.56 -22.27
CA ILE A 45 -2.17 -2.44 -23.06
C ILE A 45 -1.36 -1.56 -22.11
N GLU A 46 -0.14 -1.19 -22.49
CA GLU A 46 0.65 -0.22 -21.73
C GLU A 46 -0.03 1.15 -21.78
N VAL A 47 -0.06 1.83 -20.64
CA VAL A 47 -0.64 3.18 -20.49
C VAL A 47 0.36 4.05 -19.76
N ASN A 48 1.53 4.25 -20.38
CA ASN A 48 2.69 4.92 -19.79
C ASN A 48 2.84 6.37 -20.27
N GLU A 49 1.99 6.83 -21.17
CA GLU A 49 2.02 8.17 -21.73
C GLU A 49 1.96 9.23 -20.63
N GLY A 50 2.94 10.14 -20.61
CA GLY A 50 3.06 11.18 -19.58
C GLY A 50 3.97 10.80 -18.39
N LEU A 51 4.29 9.52 -18.19
CA LEU A 51 5.27 9.11 -17.19
C LEU A 51 6.70 9.37 -17.69
N PRO A 52 7.60 9.96 -16.87
CA PRO A 52 9.01 10.06 -17.21
C PRO A 52 9.67 8.69 -17.39
N GLU A 53 10.74 8.60 -18.18
CA GLU A 53 11.53 7.36 -18.30
C GLU A 53 12.02 6.88 -16.92
N GLN A 54 12.16 5.57 -16.72
CA GLN A 54 12.61 4.98 -15.44
C GLN A 54 11.72 5.35 -14.23
N THR A 55 10.43 5.63 -14.49
CA THR A 55 9.45 5.76 -13.42
C THR A 55 9.09 4.35 -12.92
N HIS A 56 9.30 4.15 -11.63
CA HIS A 56 8.92 2.94 -10.90
C HIS A 56 7.67 3.22 -10.10
N ILE A 57 6.61 2.48 -10.37
CA ILE A 57 5.35 2.60 -9.65
C ILE A 57 5.46 1.77 -8.37
N ASN A 58 5.31 2.44 -7.23
CA ASN A 58 5.29 1.83 -5.90
C ASN A 58 3.90 1.28 -5.57
N ARG A 59 2.84 2.00 -5.99
CA ARG A 59 1.44 1.65 -5.71
C ARG A 59 0.48 2.37 -6.64
N LEU A 60 -0.57 1.68 -7.07
CA LEU A 60 -1.72 2.31 -7.71
C LEU A 60 -2.80 2.65 -6.67
N GLN A 61 -3.53 3.73 -6.87
CA GLN A 61 -4.67 4.11 -6.05
C GLN A 61 -5.81 4.60 -6.92
N ALA A 62 -7.02 4.14 -6.62
CA ALA A 62 -8.22 4.60 -7.27
C ALA A 62 -9.09 5.32 -6.22
N TYR A 63 -9.61 6.48 -6.58
CA TYR A 63 -10.57 7.23 -5.80
C TYR A 63 -11.60 7.82 -6.75
N GLU A 64 -12.87 7.48 -6.53
CA GLU A 64 -13.94 7.75 -7.50
C GLU A 64 -13.54 7.22 -8.89
N ASP A 65 -13.63 8.04 -9.94
CA ASP A 65 -13.25 7.66 -11.30
C ASP A 65 -11.80 8.05 -11.65
N GLN A 66 -11.01 8.53 -10.67
CA GLN A 66 -9.63 8.94 -10.88
C GLN A 66 -8.63 7.87 -10.44
N LEU A 67 -7.57 7.74 -11.24
CA LEU A 67 -6.46 6.84 -10.98
C LEU A 67 -5.19 7.62 -10.66
N TYR A 68 -4.51 7.20 -9.61
CA TYR A 68 -3.28 7.78 -9.11
C TYR A 68 -2.15 6.75 -9.10
N ALA A 69 -0.96 7.20 -9.44
CA ALA A 69 0.26 6.42 -9.44
C ALA A 69 1.26 7.01 -8.44
N CYS A 70 1.46 6.30 -7.33
CA CYS A 70 2.52 6.59 -6.37
C CYS A 70 3.82 6.01 -6.93
N SER A 71 4.83 6.85 -7.18
CA SER A 71 6.07 6.43 -7.85
C SER A 71 7.34 6.90 -7.14
N ASN A 72 8.50 6.39 -7.55
CA ASN A 72 9.80 6.91 -7.09
C ASN A 72 10.08 8.37 -7.53
N LYS A 73 9.30 8.95 -8.45
CA LYS A 73 9.49 10.31 -8.96
C LYS A 73 8.42 11.31 -8.53
N GLY A 74 7.42 10.87 -7.77
CA GLY A 74 6.29 11.72 -7.43
C GLY A 74 4.97 10.98 -7.36
N LEU A 75 3.92 11.76 -7.17
CA LEU A 75 2.54 11.35 -7.37
C LEU A 75 2.08 11.82 -8.75
N PHE A 76 1.51 10.91 -9.53
CA PHE A 76 0.90 11.18 -10.82
C PHE A 76 -0.60 10.89 -10.75
N VAL A 77 -1.39 11.66 -11.48
CA VAL A 77 -2.83 11.45 -11.69
C VAL A 77 -3.06 11.16 -13.17
N ARG A 78 -4.00 10.26 -13.49
CA ARG A 78 -4.39 9.98 -14.86
C ARG A 78 -5.53 10.91 -15.25
N GLU A 79 -5.25 11.82 -16.17
CA GLU A 79 -6.23 12.73 -16.77
C GLU A 79 -6.48 12.29 -18.21
N GLU A 80 -7.74 11.95 -18.51
CA GLU A 80 -8.15 11.32 -19.77
C GLU A 80 -7.35 10.03 -20.05
N GLU A 81 -6.31 10.13 -20.87
CA GLU A 81 -5.45 9.01 -21.27
C GLU A 81 -3.96 9.27 -21.00
N ASN A 82 -3.60 10.39 -20.33
CA ASN A 82 -2.22 10.72 -20.00
C ASN A 82 -2.00 10.81 -18.49
N TRP A 83 -0.78 10.51 -18.06
CA TRP A 83 -0.34 10.76 -16.70
C TRP A 83 0.20 12.18 -16.55
N GLU A 84 -0.34 12.91 -15.59
CA GLU A 84 0.14 14.24 -15.22
C GLU A 84 0.80 14.20 -13.84
N GLN A 85 1.96 14.86 -13.73
CA GLN A 85 2.66 14.98 -12.46
C GLN A 85 1.96 16.02 -11.58
N THR A 86 1.61 15.63 -10.35
CA THR A 86 1.12 16.58 -9.34
C THR A 86 2.24 17.47 -8.82
N GLN A 87 1.94 18.41 -7.92
CA GLN A 87 2.98 19.23 -7.26
C GLN A 87 3.92 18.40 -6.36
N LEU A 88 3.59 17.15 -6.03
CA LEU A 88 4.46 16.24 -5.28
C LEU A 88 5.50 15.57 -6.18
N CYS A 89 6.67 16.20 -6.29
CA CYS A 89 7.82 15.71 -7.07
C CYS A 89 8.83 14.87 -6.26
N VAL A 90 8.40 14.32 -5.12
CA VAL A 90 9.20 13.45 -4.24
C VAL A 90 8.64 12.02 -4.25
N GLY A 91 9.49 11.02 -4.01
CA GLY A 91 9.07 9.62 -4.06
C GLY A 91 7.83 9.37 -3.19
N CYS A 92 6.74 8.90 -3.79
CA CYS A 92 5.46 8.68 -3.15
C CYS A 92 5.20 7.17 -3.02
N TYR A 93 4.84 6.72 -1.81
CA TYR A 93 4.60 5.31 -1.51
C TYR A 93 3.11 4.99 -1.31
N GLN A 94 2.34 5.99 -0.85
CA GLN A 94 0.92 5.85 -0.58
C GLN A 94 0.19 7.15 -0.82
N TYR A 95 -0.99 7.07 -1.42
CA TYR A 95 -1.93 8.17 -1.57
C TYR A 95 -3.33 7.72 -1.11
N LYS A 96 -4.07 8.59 -0.44
CA LYS A 96 -5.49 8.38 -0.11
C LYS A 96 -6.20 9.73 -0.08
N GLN A 97 -7.42 9.75 -0.59
CA GLN A 97 -8.31 10.92 -0.55
C GLN A 97 -9.49 10.68 0.40
N PHE A 98 -9.85 11.72 1.14
CA PHE A 98 -10.91 11.74 2.15
C PHE A 98 -11.74 13.02 1.97
N GLY A 99 -12.66 13.01 1.00
CA GLY A 99 -13.37 14.22 0.59
C GLY A 99 -12.41 15.22 -0.04
N GLU A 100 -12.35 16.44 0.50
CA GLU A 100 -11.48 17.51 0.00
C GLU A 100 -10.02 17.39 0.46
N VAL A 101 -9.74 16.52 1.44
CA VAL A 101 -8.38 16.31 1.96
C VAL A 101 -7.78 15.06 1.33
N ALA A 102 -6.67 15.23 0.63
CA ALA A 102 -5.80 14.14 0.22
C ALA A 102 -4.57 14.07 1.11
N LEU A 103 -4.02 12.88 1.26
CA LEU A 103 -2.82 12.59 2.02
C LEU A 103 -1.85 11.77 1.17
N ALA A 104 -0.56 12.06 1.28
CA ALA A 104 0.50 11.32 0.60
C ALA A 104 1.65 10.97 1.56
N GLY A 105 1.95 9.69 1.66
CA GLY A 105 3.14 9.18 2.34
C GLY A 105 4.31 9.16 1.36
N THR A 106 5.37 9.89 1.67
CA THR A 106 6.49 10.12 0.75
C THR A 106 7.84 9.76 1.37
N SER A 107 8.90 9.87 0.59
CA SER A 107 10.29 9.78 1.06
C SER A 107 10.70 10.94 1.97
N CYS A 108 9.87 11.98 2.08
CA CYS A 108 10.12 13.20 2.82
C CYS A 108 8.91 13.55 3.70
N GLY A 109 8.40 12.58 4.46
CA GLY A 109 7.30 12.77 5.41
C GLY A 109 5.90 12.54 4.84
N LEU A 110 4.90 12.91 5.65
CA LEU A 110 3.49 12.88 5.30
C LEU A 110 3.06 14.27 4.79
N TRP A 111 2.40 14.30 3.65
CA TRP A 111 1.88 15.50 3.02
C TRP A 111 0.36 15.47 2.98
N TYR A 112 -0.29 16.63 2.99
CA TYR A 112 -1.74 16.77 2.83
C TYR A 112 -2.09 17.91 1.88
N THR A 113 -3.31 17.90 1.35
CA THR A 113 -3.82 19.00 0.51
C THR A 113 -4.70 19.96 1.31
N GLU A 114 -4.50 21.25 1.09
CA GLU A 114 -5.35 22.35 1.54
C GLU A 114 -5.46 23.33 0.37
N ASP A 115 -6.68 23.67 -0.06
CA ASP A 115 -6.91 24.55 -1.23
C ASP A 115 -6.18 24.11 -2.53
N SER A 116 -6.05 22.80 -2.73
CA SER A 116 -5.29 22.17 -3.85
C SER A 116 -3.76 22.35 -3.80
N GLU A 117 -3.22 22.91 -2.72
CA GLU A 117 -1.79 22.99 -2.47
C GLU A 117 -1.34 21.89 -1.51
N TRP A 118 -0.14 21.35 -1.74
CA TRP A 118 0.44 20.32 -0.89
C TRP A 118 1.28 20.93 0.24
N HIS A 119 0.94 20.56 1.48
CA HIS A 119 1.63 20.98 2.68
C HIS A 119 2.20 19.79 3.44
N LEU A 120 3.37 19.99 4.06
CA LEU A 120 4.02 18.98 4.88
C LEU A 120 3.34 18.89 6.25
N MET A 121 2.75 17.74 6.58
CA MET A 121 2.11 17.47 7.88
C MET A 121 3.12 16.97 8.92
N MET A 122 4.05 16.09 8.51
CA MET A 122 5.05 15.47 9.39
C MET A 122 6.45 15.69 8.83
N ARG A 123 7.46 15.76 9.71
CA ARG A 123 8.88 16.03 9.41
C ARG A 123 9.39 15.42 8.09
N SER A 124 10.27 16.15 7.41
CA SER A 124 10.87 15.78 6.13
C SER A 124 11.99 14.74 6.21
N ASP A 125 12.40 14.33 7.41
CA ASP A 125 13.50 13.37 7.66
C ASP A 125 13.01 11.93 7.90
N ILE A 126 11.69 11.70 7.83
CA ILE A 126 11.08 10.38 7.99
C ILE A 126 10.48 9.94 6.66
N ILE A 127 10.68 8.68 6.29
CA ILE A 127 10.00 8.07 5.15
C ILE A 127 8.67 7.49 5.64
N VAL A 128 7.58 7.82 4.97
CA VAL A 128 6.24 7.31 5.27
C VAL A 128 5.81 6.35 4.15
N TYR A 129 5.77 5.05 4.45
CA TYR A 129 5.44 4.02 3.48
C TYR A 129 3.93 3.77 3.35
N ASP A 130 3.21 3.85 4.47
CA ASP A 130 1.75 3.70 4.51
C ASP A 130 1.16 4.52 5.66
N PHE A 131 -0.14 4.76 5.61
CA PHE A 131 -0.84 5.44 6.68
C PHE A 131 -2.32 5.06 6.77
N LEU A 132 -2.89 5.21 7.96
CA LEU A 132 -4.31 5.09 8.25
C LEU A 132 -4.81 6.45 8.74
N TYR A 133 -5.81 7.00 8.06
CA TYR A 133 -6.51 8.20 8.48
C TYR A 133 -7.79 7.77 9.23
N LEU A 134 -7.73 7.82 10.56
CA LEU A 134 -8.82 7.45 11.45
C LEU A 134 -9.48 8.72 12.00
N PRO A 135 -10.72 8.63 12.53
CA PRO A 135 -11.41 9.81 13.05
C PRO A 135 -10.61 10.60 14.09
N GLN A 136 -9.95 9.91 15.02
CA GLN A 136 -9.19 10.53 16.11
C GLN A 136 -7.67 10.51 15.89
N TYR A 137 -7.18 9.65 14.99
CA TYR A 137 -5.75 9.37 14.86
C TYR A 137 -5.31 9.36 13.40
N VAL A 138 -4.07 9.78 13.15
CA VAL A 138 -3.36 9.43 11.91
C VAL A 138 -2.22 8.49 12.29
N VAL A 139 -2.26 7.26 11.78
CA VAL A 139 -1.26 6.22 12.08
C VAL A 139 -0.37 6.07 10.87
N LEU A 140 0.94 6.15 11.04
CA LEU A 140 1.93 6.09 9.98
C LEU A 140 2.81 4.87 10.16
N GLY A 141 3.03 4.15 9.06
CA GLY A 141 4.09 3.17 8.93
C GLY A 141 5.30 3.89 8.35
N THR A 142 6.38 3.96 9.13
CA THR A 142 7.57 4.74 8.80
C THR A 142 8.80 3.85 8.68
N ASN A 143 9.93 4.41 8.24
CA ASN A 143 11.22 3.73 8.27
C ASN A 143 11.77 3.42 9.68
N GLU A 144 11.18 4.00 10.73
CA GLU A 144 11.60 3.78 12.12
C GLU A 144 10.64 2.88 12.91
N GLY A 145 9.44 2.63 12.39
CA GLY A 145 8.40 1.87 13.07
C GLY A 145 7.02 2.45 12.82
N LEU A 146 6.32 2.83 13.90
CA LEU A 146 5.01 3.47 13.84
C LEU A 146 5.06 4.87 14.46
N SER A 147 4.35 5.80 13.83
CA SER A 147 4.07 7.12 14.43
C SER A 147 2.57 7.36 14.43
N ILE A 148 2.03 7.86 15.54
CA ILE A 148 0.59 8.11 15.70
C ILE A 148 0.40 9.56 16.09
N LEU A 149 -0.30 10.32 15.25
CA LEU A 149 -0.79 11.66 15.55
C LEU A 149 -2.15 11.54 16.23
N ASP A 150 -2.27 12.04 17.46
CA ASP A 150 -3.55 12.33 18.09
C ASP A 150 -4.06 13.68 17.56
N ARG A 151 -5.16 13.64 16.80
CA ARG A 151 -5.71 14.83 16.12
C ARG A 151 -6.41 15.81 17.06
N MET A 152 -6.76 15.38 18.27
CA MET A 152 -7.44 16.22 19.26
C MET A 152 -6.43 17.03 20.07
N THR A 153 -5.27 16.45 20.35
CA THR A 153 -4.20 17.09 21.13
C THR A 153 -3.05 17.60 20.27
N SER A 154 -3.05 17.31 18.97
CA SER A 154 -1.95 17.60 18.03
C SER A 154 -0.60 17.05 18.51
N SER A 155 -0.62 15.89 19.18
CA SER A 155 0.56 15.28 19.76
C SER A 155 0.95 14.00 19.02
N TRP A 156 2.26 13.75 18.91
CA TRP A 156 2.82 12.58 18.26
C TRP A 156 3.28 11.53 19.28
N MET A 157 2.92 10.28 19.04
CA MET A 157 3.46 9.10 19.73
C MET A 157 4.29 8.30 18.75
N ASN A 158 5.56 8.05 19.08
CA ASN A 158 6.47 7.28 18.23
C ASN A 158 6.78 5.94 18.88
N PHE A 159 6.60 4.86 18.13
CA PHE A 159 6.93 3.49 18.50
C PHE A 159 8.05 3.01 17.59
N ASN A 160 9.29 3.16 18.09
CA ASN A 160 10.47 2.73 17.35
C ASN A 160 10.66 1.22 17.54
N TYR A 161 10.61 0.47 16.43
CA TYR A 161 10.77 -0.99 16.42
C TYR A 161 12.10 -1.44 15.81
N GLY A 162 12.97 -0.48 15.46
CA GLY A 162 14.22 -0.75 14.74
C GLY A 162 13.99 -1.40 13.37
N SER A 163 12.79 -1.28 12.82
CA SER A 163 12.39 -1.87 11.55
C SER A 163 11.25 -1.04 10.95
N ALA A 164 11.33 -0.82 9.64
CA ALA A 164 10.30 -0.10 8.91
C ALA A 164 8.96 -0.84 8.94
N VAL A 165 7.86 -0.09 9.08
CA VAL A 165 6.50 -0.60 8.86
C VAL A 165 6.01 -0.10 7.52
N THR A 166 5.79 -1.05 6.60
CA THR A 166 5.69 -0.79 5.17
C THR A 166 4.25 -0.86 4.65
N SER A 167 3.35 -1.42 5.44
CA SER A 167 1.93 -1.55 5.10
C SER A 167 1.08 -1.59 6.36
N LEU A 168 -0.09 -0.97 6.32
CA LEU A 168 -1.01 -0.86 7.45
C LEU A 168 -2.45 -1.21 7.07
N ALA A 169 -3.14 -1.88 7.99
CA ALA A 169 -4.54 -2.24 7.88
C ALA A 169 -5.25 -2.11 9.24
N VAL A 170 -6.57 -1.97 9.23
CA VAL A 170 -7.41 -2.08 10.43
C VAL A 170 -8.20 -3.38 10.38
N TYR A 171 -8.09 -4.18 11.44
CA TYR A 171 -8.82 -5.43 11.61
C TYR A 171 -9.43 -5.51 13.01
N HIS A 172 -10.76 -5.57 13.12
CA HIS A 172 -11.50 -5.60 14.40
C HIS A 172 -10.97 -4.61 15.46
N SER A 173 -10.89 -3.32 15.10
CA SER A 173 -10.39 -2.25 15.97
C SER A 173 -8.93 -2.39 16.41
N ARG A 174 -8.16 -3.26 15.77
CA ARG A 174 -6.71 -3.36 15.94
C ARG A 174 -6.02 -2.88 14.66
N ILE A 175 -4.92 -2.18 14.84
CA ILE A 175 -4.00 -1.88 13.74
C ILE A 175 -3.15 -3.13 13.50
N VAL A 176 -3.04 -3.52 12.25
CA VAL A 176 -2.14 -4.58 11.79
C VAL A 176 -1.16 -3.93 10.82
N GLY A 177 0.14 -4.17 11.00
CA GLY A 177 1.18 -3.69 10.11
C GLY A 177 2.06 -4.83 9.61
N ALA A 178 2.58 -4.70 8.39
CA ALA A 178 3.69 -5.52 7.89
C ALA A 178 5.00 -4.75 8.05
N THR A 179 6.05 -5.45 8.46
CA THR A 179 7.41 -4.87 8.59
C THR A 179 8.25 -5.18 7.35
N GLU A 180 9.35 -4.45 7.14
CA GLU A 180 10.32 -4.74 6.07
C GLU A 180 11.01 -6.11 6.19
N HIS A 181 10.92 -6.76 7.36
CA HIS A 181 11.41 -8.12 7.58
C HIS A 181 10.34 -9.20 7.34
N GLY A 182 9.13 -8.80 6.95
CA GLY A 182 8.03 -9.73 6.66
C GLY A 182 7.24 -10.19 7.87
N ASP A 183 7.49 -9.62 9.05
CA ASP A 183 6.72 -9.90 10.27
C ASP A 183 5.45 -9.05 10.35
N LEU A 184 4.48 -9.50 11.16
CA LEU A 184 3.29 -8.73 11.49
C LEU A 184 3.44 -8.00 12.83
N LEU A 185 3.04 -6.74 12.88
CA LEU A 185 2.80 -5.98 14.10
C LEU A 185 1.31 -5.86 14.33
N VAL A 186 0.84 -6.13 15.55
CA VAL A 186 -0.59 -6.13 15.88
C VAL A 186 -0.82 -5.32 17.15
N GLY A 187 -1.74 -4.36 17.09
CA GLY A 187 -2.13 -3.58 18.27
C GLY A 187 -2.66 -4.48 19.39
N ASN A 188 -2.10 -4.36 20.58
CA ASN A 188 -2.40 -5.21 21.75
C ASN A 188 -3.56 -4.70 22.60
N GLN A 189 -4.26 -3.63 22.17
CA GLN A 189 -5.36 -2.96 22.88
C GLN A 189 -4.98 -2.36 24.25
N ARG A 190 -3.69 -2.32 24.59
CA ARG A 190 -3.14 -1.73 25.83
C ARG A 190 -2.21 -0.54 25.52
N GLY A 191 -2.38 0.08 24.35
CA GLY A 191 -1.55 1.20 23.89
C GLY A 191 -0.20 0.79 23.28
N GLY A 192 0.02 -0.50 22.99
CA GLY A 192 1.24 -0.97 22.32
C GLY A 192 0.95 -1.96 21.19
N PHE A 193 2.01 -2.61 20.70
CA PHE A 193 1.94 -3.58 19.62
C PHE A 193 2.74 -4.83 19.98
N GLU A 194 2.27 -5.98 19.49
CA GLU A 194 2.95 -7.27 19.57
C GLU A 194 3.48 -7.64 18.18
N ARG A 195 4.71 -8.17 18.14
CA ARG A 195 5.34 -8.66 16.91
C ARG A 195 5.13 -10.17 16.77
N TYR A 196 4.61 -10.58 15.64
CA TYR A 196 4.39 -11.97 15.26
C TYR A 196 5.38 -12.34 14.17
N ALA A 197 6.41 -13.09 14.54
CA ALA A 197 7.40 -13.59 13.59
C ALA A 197 6.77 -14.64 12.68
N MET A 198 6.83 -14.42 11.36
CA MET A 198 6.14 -15.26 10.38
C MET A 198 6.97 -16.50 9.95
N GLY A 199 8.10 -16.72 10.60
CA GLY A 199 8.94 -17.91 10.44
C GLY A 199 9.56 -17.98 9.04
N LYS A 200 8.99 -18.82 8.18
CA LYS A 200 9.45 -18.99 6.79
C LYS A 200 8.59 -18.26 5.76
N THR A 201 7.60 -17.51 6.21
CA THR A 201 6.72 -16.70 5.37
C THR A 201 7.13 -15.25 5.52
N PHE A 202 7.22 -14.53 4.42
CA PHE A 202 7.49 -13.10 4.37
C PHE A 202 6.24 -12.36 3.94
N VAL A 203 5.69 -11.50 4.80
CA VAL A 203 4.53 -10.66 4.48
C VAL A 203 4.99 -9.41 3.75
N PHE A 204 4.61 -9.27 2.48
CA PHE A 204 4.90 -8.09 1.68
C PHE A 204 3.99 -6.92 2.06
N SER A 205 2.69 -7.18 2.21
CA SER A 205 1.70 -6.15 2.49
C SER A 205 0.49 -6.70 3.25
N VAL A 206 -0.20 -5.81 3.96
CA VAL A 206 -1.50 -6.06 4.58
C VAL A 206 -2.53 -5.11 3.97
N VAL A 207 -3.58 -5.67 3.40
CA VAL A 207 -4.52 -4.91 2.56
C VAL A 207 -5.93 -5.05 3.11
N THR A 208 -6.56 -3.92 3.46
CA THR A 208 -7.99 -3.88 3.80
C THR A 208 -8.82 -3.68 2.54
N ARG A 209 -9.84 -4.51 2.35
CA ARG A 209 -10.90 -4.34 1.35
C ARG A 209 -12.25 -4.70 1.97
N GLY A 210 -13.14 -3.71 2.06
CA GLY A 210 -14.39 -3.84 2.81
C GLY A 210 -14.11 -4.20 4.28
N GLN A 211 -14.70 -5.29 4.75
CA GLN A 211 -14.51 -5.80 6.11
C GLN A 211 -13.38 -6.84 6.22
N GLU A 212 -12.75 -7.18 5.11
CA GLU A 212 -11.72 -8.21 5.05
C GLU A 212 -10.33 -7.58 5.06
N VAL A 213 -9.39 -8.28 5.70
CA VAL A 213 -7.98 -7.92 5.68
C VAL A 213 -7.20 -9.11 5.17
N PHE A 214 -6.33 -8.86 4.21
CA PHE A 214 -5.50 -9.86 3.56
C PHE A 214 -4.04 -9.62 3.89
N ALA A 215 -3.28 -10.70 4.03
CA ALA A 215 -1.83 -10.69 4.04
C ALA A 215 -1.33 -11.25 2.70
N CYS A 216 -0.64 -10.41 1.95
CA CYS A 216 0.02 -10.72 0.69
C CYS A 216 1.44 -11.16 1.01
N THR A 217 1.84 -12.36 0.60
CA THR A 217 3.09 -12.99 1.07
C THR A 217 3.89 -13.66 -0.05
N ASP A 218 5.11 -14.04 0.25
CA ASP A 218 5.98 -14.86 -0.61
C ASP A 218 5.48 -16.30 -0.85
N ARG A 219 4.41 -16.72 -0.15
CA ARG A 219 3.84 -18.07 -0.27
C ARG A 219 2.41 -18.08 -0.80
N GLY A 220 1.76 -16.92 -0.86
CA GLY A 220 0.38 -16.82 -1.31
C GLY A 220 -0.38 -15.65 -0.71
N LEU A 221 -1.71 -15.72 -0.89
CA LEU A 221 -2.67 -14.81 -0.29
C LEU A 221 -3.34 -15.48 0.91
N TYR A 222 -3.35 -14.79 2.04
CA TYR A 222 -4.00 -15.24 3.26
C TYR A 222 -5.04 -14.22 3.73
N ARG A 223 -6.20 -14.68 4.19
CA ARG A 223 -7.15 -13.86 4.94
C ARG A 223 -6.69 -13.79 6.39
N ILE A 224 -6.53 -12.59 6.92
CA ILE A 224 -6.29 -12.37 8.36
C ILE A 224 -7.59 -12.66 9.10
N SER A 225 -7.52 -13.52 10.10
CA SER A 225 -8.63 -13.96 10.92
C SER A 225 -8.26 -13.91 12.40
N HIS A 226 -9.26 -13.99 13.28
CA HIS A 226 -9.05 -14.02 14.72
C HIS A 226 -9.58 -15.33 15.32
N ILE A 227 -8.70 -16.13 15.91
CA ILE A 227 -9.05 -17.41 16.55
C ILE A 227 -8.54 -17.35 17.99
N ARG A 228 -9.45 -17.50 18.97
CA ARG A 228 -9.11 -17.56 20.41
C ARG A 228 -8.21 -16.40 20.90
N ASN A 229 -8.54 -15.18 20.47
CA ASN A 229 -7.80 -13.96 20.79
C ASN A 229 -6.41 -13.82 20.15
N GLN A 230 -6.10 -14.64 19.15
CA GLN A 230 -4.85 -14.58 18.38
C GLN A 230 -5.15 -14.33 16.91
N ILE A 231 -4.23 -13.62 16.24
CA ILE A 231 -4.26 -13.51 14.78
C ILE A 231 -3.89 -14.87 14.17
N ALA A 232 -4.68 -15.30 13.19
CA ALA A 232 -4.43 -16.48 12.39
C ALA A 232 -4.56 -16.15 10.91
N LEU A 233 -3.71 -16.75 10.08
CA LEU A 233 -3.76 -16.62 8.62
C LEU A 233 -4.49 -17.81 8.00
N LYS A 234 -5.64 -17.55 7.38
CA LYS A 234 -6.38 -18.56 6.60
C LYS A 234 -5.95 -18.46 5.14
N ALA A 235 -5.32 -19.51 4.61
CA ALA A 235 -4.90 -19.53 3.21
C ALA A 235 -6.09 -19.44 2.26
N LEU A 236 -5.98 -18.58 1.24
CA LEU A 236 -6.93 -18.47 0.13
C LEU A 236 -6.30 -18.97 -1.18
N LYS A 237 -5.03 -18.63 -1.40
CA LYS A 237 -4.21 -19.09 -2.51
C LYS A 237 -2.81 -19.34 -2.00
N ILE A 238 -2.21 -20.47 -2.37
CA ILE A 238 -0.84 -20.83 -2.02
C ILE A 238 -0.05 -21.18 -3.28
N GLY A 239 1.28 -21.08 -3.18
CA GLY A 239 2.20 -21.50 -4.24
C GLY A 239 2.63 -20.38 -5.20
N CYS A 240 2.20 -19.14 -4.98
CA CYS A 240 2.65 -17.97 -5.73
C CYS A 240 2.94 -16.78 -4.79
N GLN A 241 3.80 -15.87 -5.22
CA GLN A 241 4.18 -14.69 -4.45
C GLN A 241 3.19 -13.56 -4.75
N VAL A 242 2.36 -13.20 -3.78
CA VAL A 242 1.28 -12.21 -3.95
C VAL A 242 1.70 -10.90 -3.31
N THR A 243 1.67 -9.80 -4.03
CA THR A 243 2.16 -8.49 -3.57
C THR A 243 1.05 -7.49 -3.28
N ASP A 244 -0.09 -7.62 -3.97
CA ASP A 244 -1.27 -6.77 -3.79
C ASP A 244 -2.54 -7.56 -4.12
N VAL A 245 -3.67 -7.08 -3.62
CA VAL A 245 -4.99 -7.66 -3.87
C VAL A 245 -6.04 -6.56 -3.98
N ASP A 246 -6.94 -6.73 -4.94
CA ASP A 246 -8.19 -5.99 -5.03
C ASP A 246 -9.38 -6.95 -5.15
N LEU A 247 -10.60 -6.46 -4.97
CA LEU A 247 -11.78 -7.31 -5.05
C LEU A 247 -13.03 -6.60 -5.53
N ASP A 248 -13.94 -7.40 -6.06
CA ASP A 248 -15.34 -7.03 -6.25
C ASP A 248 -16.25 -8.00 -5.45
N ASP A 249 -17.54 -7.99 -5.76
CA ASP A 249 -18.51 -8.85 -5.07
C ASP A 249 -18.28 -10.35 -5.32
N GLN A 250 -17.66 -10.71 -6.46
CA GLN A 250 -17.54 -12.10 -6.93
C GLN A 250 -16.10 -12.63 -6.89
N TYR A 251 -15.10 -11.77 -7.09
CA TYR A 251 -13.73 -12.18 -7.34
C TYR A 251 -12.71 -11.39 -6.51
N LEU A 252 -11.59 -12.06 -6.23
CA LEU A 252 -10.34 -11.44 -5.82
C LEU A 252 -9.41 -11.35 -7.03
N TYR A 253 -8.82 -10.18 -7.24
CA TYR A 253 -7.78 -9.92 -8.24
C TYR A 253 -6.45 -9.77 -7.51
N ILE A 254 -5.53 -10.70 -7.72
CA ILE A 254 -4.24 -10.70 -7.04
C ILE A 254 -3.12 -10.30 -8.00
N ALA A 255 -2.29 -9.34 -7.61
CA ALA A 255 -1.05 -9.06 -8.29
C ALA A 255 0.03 -10.00 -7.74
N THR A 256 0.69 -10.71 -8.64
CA THR A 256 1.80 -11.60 -8.29
C THR A 256 3.13 -11.05 -8.79
N LEU A 257 4.23 -11.51 -8.20
CA LEU A 257 5.56 -11.06 -8.62
C LEU A 257 6.00 -11.64 -9.97
N PHE A 258 5.57 -12.87 -10.29
CA PHE A 258 6.08 -13.62 -11.46
C PHE A 258 5.00 -14.25 -12.34
N GLU A 259 3.74 -14.26 -11.92
CA GLU A 259 2.64 -14.93 -12.62
C GLU A 259 1.56 -13.94 -13.11
N GLY A 260 1.89 -12.64 -13.15
CA GLY A 260 0.97 -11.58 -13.55
C GLY A 260 -0.20 -11.37 -12.58
N VAL A 261 -1.32 -10.86 -13.09
CA VAL A 261 -2.57 -10.71 -12.33
C VAL A 261 -3.41 -11.97 -12.46
N GLN A 262 -3.85 -12.54 -11.34
CA GLN A 262 -4.74 -13.70 -11.32
C GLN A 262 -6.10 -13.34 -10.72
N ARG A 263 -7.13 -14.07 -11.14
CA ARG A 263 -8.49 -13.97 -10.61
C ARG A 263 -8.81 -15.22 -9.79
N LEU A 264 -9.43 -15.03 -8.62
CA LEU A 264 -9.88 -16.10 -7.73
C LEU A 264 -11.35 -15.86 -7.36
N ASP A 265 -12.15 -16.92 -7.26
CA ASP A 265 -13.52 -16.82 -6.77
C ASP A 265 -13.55 -16.46 -5.28
N ARG A 266 -14.47 -15.59 -4.88
CA ARG A 266 -14.65 -15.20 -3.49
C ARG A 266 -15.47 -16.28 -2.76
N LEU A 267 -14.79 -17.00 -1.85
CA LEU A 267 -15.38 -18.02 -0.96
C LEU A 267 -15.96 -17.41 0.33
#